data_AF-J8H1U4-F1
#
_entry.id   AF-J8H1U4-F1
#
_cell.length_a   1.000
_cell.length_b   1.000
_cell.length_c   1.000
_cell.angle_alpha   90.00
_cell.angle_beta   90.00
_cell.angle_gamma   90.00
#
_symmetry.space_group_name_H-M   'P 1'
#
loop_
_entity.id
_entity.type
_entity.pdbx_description
1 polymer ?
#
loop_
_entity_poly.entity_id
_entity_poly.type
_entity_poly.pdbx_seq_one_letter_code
_entity_poly.pdbx_strand_id
1 'polypeptide(L)'
;MNYGWAGTIEQFKQLDVQFFVKQLLDHVYKTKTNDPKIDSQKRAWIDSYNKLQDLFNRFSNLDASLIFEYEILRGGGRRPDVLLLINGYLIVLECKSYNNVSPSEYIQTSLYMRDLEHYHSAIQQSNMQVIGVLLLTNYVGERWVFQKDYQVTLSTVDGLECIIKRILNKTEVPTLTLEKIIDGIYEPSPSMLEAARSILNNEPLPDIKAVSSSNFPEVQQTVRAIIEEAQHTNTHHLILVSGEPGAGKTYLGLTIAHEMKNAVYLSGNGP
;
A
#
# COMPACT_ATOMS: atom_id res chain seq x y z
N MET A 1 4.24 -8.30 -12.64
CA MET A 1 3.87 -6.89 -12.51
C MET A 1 2.95 -6.77 -11.30
N ASN A 2 3.20 -5.77 -10.46
CA ASN A 2 2.46 -5.42 -9.23
C ASN A 2 1.34 -4.39 -9.51
N TYR A 3 0.87 -4.29 -10.75
CA TYR A 3 -0.22 -3.39 -11.15
C TYR A 3 -0.92 -3.97 -12.37
N GLY A 4 -2.14 -3.50 -12.64
CA GLY A 4 -2.91 -3.90 -13.81
C GLY A 4 -2.63 -3.06 -15.05
N TRP A 5 -2.57 -1.73 -14.91
CA TRP A 5 -2.14 -0.82 -15.98
C TRP A 5 -1.43 0.40 -15.40
N ALA A 6 -0.45 0.94 -16.13
CA ALA A 6 0.22 2.19 -15.76
C ALA A 6 0.59 2.99 -17.02
N GLY A 7 0.48 4.31 -16.94
CA GLY A 7 0.81 5.20 -18.05
C GLY A 7 0.49 6.67 -17.77
N THR A 8 0.90 7.53 -18.70
CA THR A 8 0.59 8.96 -18.67
C THR A 8 -0.90 9.21 -18.94
N ILE A 9 -1.40 10.39 -18.60
CA ILE A 9 -2.78 10.79 -18.94
C ILE A 9 -3.04 10.75 -20.45
N GLU A 10 -2.07 11.15 -21.28
CA GLU A 10 -2.23 11.12 -22.74
C GLU A 10 -2.30 9.68 -23.28
N GLN A 11 -1.52 8.76 -22.72
CA GLN A 11 -1.66 7.33 -23.04
C GLN A 11 -3.01 6.78 -22.57
N PHE A 12 -3.49 7.20 -21.39
CA PHE A 12 -4.79 6.79 -20.88
C PHE A 12 -5.93 7.26 -21.79
N LYS A 13 -5.91 8.52 -22.23
CA LYS A 13 -6.92 9.10 -23.14
C LYS A 13 -7.07 8.32 -24.45
N GLN A 14 -5.97 7.74 -24.94
CA GLN A 14 -5.94 6.95 -26.19
C GLN A 14 -6.16 5.45 -25.98
N LEU A 15 -6.26 5.00 -24.73
CA LEU A 15 -6.35 3.58 -24.39
C LEU A 15 -7.69 3.01 -24.86
N ASP A 16 -7.68 1.79 -25.41
CA ASP A 16 -8.93 1.08 -25.69
C ASP A 16 -9.48 0.42 -24.42
N VAL A 17 -10.78 0.58 -24.17
CA VAL A 17 -11.43 0.06 -22.95
C VAL A 17 -11.38 -1.47 -22.86
N GLN A 18 -11.46 -2.19 -23.99
CA GLN A 18 -11.39 -3.66 -23.97
C GLN A 18 -9.97 -4.12 -23.63
N PHE A 19 -8.97 -3.46 -24.20
CA PHE A 19 -7.57 -3.71 -23.86
C PHE A 19 -7.28 -3.41 -22.38
N PHE A 20 -7.74 -2.26 -21.87
CA PHE A 20 -7.62 -1.88 -20.46
C PHE A 20 -8.24 -2.93 -19.53
N VAL A 21 -9.51 -3.30 -19.77
CA VAL A 21 -10.21 -4.30 -18.95
C VAL A 21 -9.51 -5.65 -19.01
N LYS A 22 -8.99 -6.06 -20.17
CA LYS A 22 -8.24 -7.30 -20.31
C LYS A 22 -6.99 -7.32 -19.44
N GLN A 23 -6.21 -6.24 -19.43
CA GLN A 23 -5.01 -6.14 -18.59
C GLN A 23 -5.34 -6.21 -17.10
N LEU A 24 -6.39 -5.51 -16.67
CA LEU A 24 -6.84 -5.60 -15.28
C LEU A 24 -7.31 -7.01 -14.92
N LEU A 25 -8.06 -7.70 -15.79
CA LEU A 25 -8.47 -9.09 -15.56
C LEU A 25 -7.27 -10.02 -15.39
N ASP A 26 -6.32 -9.94 -16.32
CA ASP A 26 -5.12 -10.78 -16.31
C ASP A 26 -4.29 -10.54 -15.04
N HIS A 27 -4.24 -9.30 -14.54
CA HIS A 27 -3.54 -8.97 -13.30
C HIS A 27 -4.29 -9.44 -12.04
N VAL A 28 -5.56 -9.06 -11.91
CA VAL A 28 -6.38 -9.26 -10.71
C VAL A 28 -6.76 -10.72 -10.51
N TYR A 29 -7.20 -11.39 -11.57
CA TYR A 29 -7.72 -12.75 -11.51
C TYR A 29 -6.71 -13.80 -11.98
N LYS A 30 -5.66 -13.41 -12.71
CA LYS A 30 -4.62 -14.33 -13.21
C LYS A 30 -5.28 -15.47 -13.99
N THR A 31 -5.16 -16.71 -13.50
CA THR A 31 -5.75 -17.91 -14.12
C THR A 31 -7.15 -18.25 -13.60
N LYS A 32 -7.73 -17.46 -12.69
CA LYS A 32 -9.05 -17.73 -12.09
C LYS A 32 -10.18 -17.22 -12.99
N THR A 33 -10.77 -18.11 -13.77
CA THR A 33 -11.84 -17.75 -14.74
C THR A 33 -13.26 -17.83 -14.17
N ASN A 34 -13.45 -18.46 -13.01
CA ASN A 34 -14.78 -18.78 -12.46
C ASN A 34 -15.13 -17.99 -11.19
N ASP A 35 -14.49 -16.85 -10.94
CA ASP A 35 -14.81 -16.02 -9.78
C ASP A 35 -16.12 -15.25 -10.04
N PRO A 36 -17.17 -15.42 -9.20
CA PRO A 36 -18.46 -14.76 -9.40
C PRO A 36 -18.38 -13.23 -9.33
N LYS A 37 -17.28 -12.66 -8.82
CA LYS A 37 -17.06 -11.20 -8.73
C LYS A 37 -16.54 -10.57 -10.03
N ILE A 38 -16.11 -11.37 -11.01
CA ILE A 38 -15.50 -10.87 -12.25
C ILE A 38 -16.41 -9.86 -12.96
N ASP A 39 -17.70 -10.18 -13.11
CA ASP A 39 -18.62 -9.31 -13.86
C ASP A 39 -18.97 -8.01 -13.11
N SER A 40 -19.03 -8.04 -11.78
CA SER A 40 -19.15 -6.80 -11.00
C SER A 40 -17.89 -5.96 -11.08
N GLN A 41 -16.71 -6.58 -11.04
CA GLN A 41 -15.43 -5.89 -11.08
C GLN A 41 -15.19 -5.24 -12.46
N LYS A 42 -15.48 -5.96 -13.56
CA LYS A 42 -15.45 -5.40 -14.92
C LYS A 42 -16.33 -4.15 -15.04
N ARG A 43 -17.54 -4.19 -14.49
CA ARG A 43 -18.46 -3.03 -14.51
C ARG A 43 -17.88 -1.84 -13.73
N ALA A 44 -17.30 -2.09 -12.55
CA ALA A 44 -16.65 -1.04 -11.77
C ALA A 44 -15.44 -0.42 -12.49
N TRP A 45 -14.63 -1.23 -13.17
CA TRP A 45 -13.51 -0.73 -13.98
C TRP A 45 -13.97 0.08 -15.17
N ILE A 46 -14.99 -0.37 -15.90
CA ILE A 46 -15.53 0.37 -17.05
C ILE A 46 -16.13 1.70 -16.60
N ASP A 47 -16.85 1.71 -15.49
CA ASP A 47 -17.39 2.95 -14.90
C ASP A 47 -16.27 3.92 -14.52
N SER A 48 -15.28 3.45 -13.75
CA SER A 48 -14.11 4.26 -13.35
C SER A 48 -13.34 4.78 -14.56
N TYR A 49 -13.12 3.93 -15.56
CA TYR A 49 -12.47 4.28 -16.82
C TYR A 49 -13.20 5.43 -17.52
N ASN A 50 -14.52 5.30 -17.72
CA ASN A 50 -15.32 6.32 -18.40
C ASN A 50 -15.33 7.65 -17.63
N LYS A 51 -15.47 7.62 -16.29
CA LYS A 51 -15.48 8.85 -15.49
C LYS A 51 -14.14 9.56 -15.48
N LEU A 52 -13.04 8.81 -15.43
CA LEU A 52 -11.70 9.36 -15.48
C LEU A 52 -11.36 9.88 -16.89
N GLN A 53 -11.78 9.19 -17.95
CA GLN A 53 -11.71 9.70 -19.33
C GLN A 53 -12.42 11.05 -19.45
N ASP A 54 -13.67 11.13 -19.01
CA ASP A 54 -14.46 12.37 -19.04
C ASP A 54 -13.79 13.49 -18.23
N LEU A 55 -13.22 13.18 -17.07
CA LEU A 55 -12.48 14.13 -16.25
C LEU A 55 -11.23 14.65 -16.95
N PHE A 56 -10.36 13.75 -17.42
CA PHE A 56 -9.06 14.12 -17.98
C PHE A 56 -9.16 14.82 -19.33
N ASN A 57 -10.24 14.59 -20.09
CA ASN A 57 -10.54 15.34 -21.32
C ASN A 57 -10.91 16.81 -21.07
N ARG A 58 -11.21 17.20 -19.82
CA ARG A 58 -11.42 18.63 -19.44
C ARG A 58 -10.11 19.39 -19.29
N PHE A 59 -8.97 18.70 -19.28
CA PHE A 59 -7.63 19.28 -19.20
C PHE A 59 -6.93 19.18 -20.56
N SER A 60 -6.45 20.32 -21.07
CA SER A 60 -5.80 20.42 -22.38
C SER A 60 -4.42 19.77 -22.41
N ASN A 61 -3.61 19.98 -21.37
CA ASN A 61 -2.35 19.29 -21.16
C ASN A 61 -2.17 19.07 -19.65
N LEU A 62 -2.01 17.81 -19.24
CA LEU A 62 -1.89 17.44 -17.84
C LEU A 62 -0.68 16.51 -17.68
N ASP A 63 0.41 17.05 -17.13
CA ASP A 63 1.58 16.25 -16.78
C ASP A 63 1.29 15.45 -15.51
N ALA A 64 0.70 14.29 -15.72
CA ALA A 64 0.31 13.36 -14.69
C ALA A 64 0.34 11.93 -15.21
N SER A 65 0.37 10.99 -14.28
CA SER A 65 0.41 9.57 -14.56
C SER A 65 -0.54 8.79 -13.66
N LEU A 66 -0.99 7.64 -14.16
CA LEU A 66 -1.94 6.77 -13.49
C LEU A 66 -1.35 5.37 -13.31
N ILE A 67 -1.73 4.71 -12.23
CA ILE A 67 -1.51 3.29 -12.00
C ILE A 67 -2.81 2.68 -11.49
N PHE A 68 -3.35 1.71 -12.19
CA PHE A 68 -4.57 1.00 -11.79
C PHE A 68 -4.23 -0.33 -11.14
N GLU A 69 -5.01 -0.69 -10.10
CA GLU A 69 -4.92 -1.96 -9.39
C GLU A 69 -3.49 -2.23 -8.85
N TYR A 70 -2.83 -1.20 -8.30
CA TYR A 70 -1.46 -1.34 -7.75
C TYR A 70 -1.47 -2.21 -6.49
N GLU A 71 -0.71 -3.30 -6.47
CA GLU A 71 -0.54 -4.19 -5.31
C GLU A 71 0.33 -3.54 -4.25
N ILE A 72 -0.27 -3.20 -3.10
CA ILE A 72 0.47 -2.71 -1.93
C ILE A 72 1.51 -3.75 -1.50
N LEU A 73 2.76 -3.30 -1.35
CA LEU A 73 3.88 -4.16 -1.00
C LEU A 73 3.65 -4.84 0.36
N ARG A 74 3.72 -6.17 0.37
CA ARG A 74 3.36 -7.00 1.55
C ARG A 74 1.93 -6.74 2.07
N GLY A 75 1.04 -6.22 1.23
CA GLY A 75 -0.32 -5.83 1.59
C GLY A 75 -1.35 -6.96 1.61
N GLY A 76 -0.95 -8.20 1.31
CA GLY A 76 -1.86 -9.35 1.27
C GLY A 76 -2.86 -9.32 0.11
N GLY A 77 -2.47 -8.76 -1.05
CA GLY A 77 -3.33 -8.61 -2.23
C GLY A 77 -4.24 -7.39 -2.20
N ARG A 78 -4.10 -6.54 -1.17
CA ARG A 78 -4.72 -5.21 -1.09
C ARG A 78 -4.21 -4.30 -2.20
N ARG A 79 -5.14 -3.61 -2.84
CA ARG A 79 -4.91 -2.79 -4.03
C ARG A 79 -5.83 -1.57 -3.99
N PRO A 80 -5.31 -0.33 -4.02
CA PRO A 80 -6.12 0.82 -4.42
C PRO A 80 -6.59 0.68 -5.87
N ASP A 81 -7.79 1.18 -6.17
CA ASP A 81 -8.32 1.18 -7.54
C ASP A 81 -7.40 1.96 -8.49
N VAL A 82 -7.00 3.18 -8.09
CA VAL A 82 -6.13 4.05 -8.91
C VAL A 82 -5.17 4.85 -8.04
N LEU A 83 -3.92 4.96 -8.49
CA LEU A 83 -2.95 5.94 -8.04
C LEU A 83 -2.78 7.00 -9.12
N LEU A 84 -2.93 8.27 -8.78
CA LEU A 84 -2.71 9.41 -9.67
C LEU A 84 -1.51 10.23 -9.17
N LEU A 85 -0.45 10.28 -9.97
CA LEU A 85 0.75 11.07 -9.71
C LEU A 85 0.62 12.41 -10.43
N ILE A 86 0.69 13.51 -9.70
CA ILE A 86 0.52 14.86 -10.26
C ILE A 86 1.15 15.93 -9.37
N ASN A 87 2.04 16.75 -9.92
CA ASN A 87 2.65 17.92 -9.25
C ASN A 87 3.13 17.66 -7.79
N GLY A 88 3.88 16.59 -7.57
CA GLY A 88 4.36 16.20 -6.23
C GLY A 88 3.29 15.59 -5.32
N TYR A 89 2.10 15.26 -5.84
CA TYR A 89 1.06 14.53 -5.12
C TYR A 89 0.93 13.10 -5.63
N LEU A 90 0.67 12.18 -4.70
CA LEU A 90 0.16 10.85 -4.98
C LEU A 90 -1.27 10.76 -4.46
N ILE A 91 -2.24 10.79 -5.37
CA ILE A 91 -3.65 10.70 -5.02
C ILE A 91 -4.07 9.23 -5.10
N VAL A 92 -4.44 8.66 -3.97
CA VAL A 92 -5.01 7.31 -3.85
C VAL A 92 -6.52 7.41 -4.07
N LEU A 93 -7.02 6.93 -5.20
CA LEU A 93 -8.44 6.93 -5.54
C LEU A 93 -9.06 5.56 -5.24
N GLU A 94 -10.23 5.58 -4.61
CA GLU A 94 -11.13 4.45 -4.42
C GLU A 94 -12.49 4.81 -5.02
N CYS A 95 -12.85 4.16 -6.13
CA CYS A 95 -14.02 4.50 -6.94
C CYS A 95 -15.27 3.78 -6.41
N LYS A 96 -16.31 4.55 -6.10
CA LYS A 96 -17.57 4.04 -5.55
C LYS A 96 -18.73 4.42 -6.46
N SER A 97 -19.41 3.40 -6.98
CA SER A 97 -20.60 3.55 -7.84
C SER A 97 -21.89 3.85 -7.07
N TYR A 98 -21.80 4.07 -5.76
CA TYR A 98 -22.91 4.35 -4.85
C TYR A 98 -22.56 5.49 -3.91
N ASN A 99 -23.60 6.14 -3.35
CA ASN A 99 -23.44 7.41 -2.64
C ASN A 99 -23.13 7.27 -1.14
N ASN A 100 -23.55 6.17 -0.52
CA ASN A 100 -23.38 5.95 0.91
C ASN A 100 -22.11 5.16 1.16
N VAL A 101 -21.05 5.87 1.53
CA VAL A 101 -19.75 5.27 1.85
C VAL A 101 -19.68 4.96 3.35
N SER A 102 -19.26 3.75 3.67
CA SER A 102 -19.14 3.23 5.02
C SER A 102 -17.83 3.67 5.69
N PRO A 103 -17.77 3.71 7.04
CA PRO A 103 -16.52 3.94 7.78
C PRO A 103 -15.37 2.99 7.38
N SER A 104 -15.68 1.73 7.05
CA SER A 104 -14.66 0.76 6.63
C SER A 104 -13.97 1.13 5.33
N GLU A 105 -14.66 1.79 4.39
CA GLU A 105 -14.08 2.23 3.12
C GLU A 105 -13.15 3.43 3.30
N TYR A 106 -13.50 4.34 4.23
CA TYR A 106 -12.58 5.40 4.66
C TYR A 106 -11.32 4.83 5.31
N ILE A 107 -11.48 3.88 6.24
CA ILE A 107 -10.36 3.21 6.90
C ILE A 107 -9.48 2.50 5.89
N GLN A 108 -10.06 1.77 4.94
CA GLN A 108 -9.29 1.08 3.89
C GLN A 108 -8.45 2.06 3.07
N THR A 109 -9.04 3.16 2.61
CA THR A 109 -8.33 4.20 1.85
C THR A 109 -7.21 4.83 2.68
N SER A 110 -7.49 5.13 3.95
CA SER A 110 -6.50 5.66 4.91
C SER A 110 -5.33 4.69 5.12
N LEU A 111 -5.60 3.39 5.21
CA LEU A 111 -4.57 2.36 5.33
C LEU A 111 -3.70 2.27 4.07
N TYR A 112 -4.27 2.43 2.86
CA TYR A 112 -3.47 2.49 1.64
C TYR A 112 -2.54 3.70 1.63
N MET A 113 -3.04 4.88 1.97
CA MET A 113 -2.20 6.08 2.09
C MET A 113 -1.06 5.85 3.07
N ARG A 114 -1.38 5.41 4.29
CA ARG A 114 -0.39 5.12 5.33
C ARG A 114 0.65 4.13 4.85
N ASP A 115 0.21 3.06 4.18
CA ASP A 115 1.13 2.02 3.76
C ASP A 115 2.08 2.50 2.65
N LEU A 116 1.60 3.35 1.75
CA LEU A 116 2.41 4.01 0.73
C LEU A 116 3.39 5.03 1.35
N GLU A 117 2.92 5.88 2.27
CA GLU A 117 3.76 6.88 2.95
C GLU A 117 4.86 6.24 3.81
N HIS A 118 4.55 5.15 4.51
CA HIS A 118 5.43 4.59 5.54
C HIS A 118 6.14 3.29 5.17
N TYR A 119 5.82 2.67 4.03
CA TYR A 119 6.52 1.45 3.60
C TYR A 119 7.01 1.47 2.15
N HIS A 120 6.67 2.47 1.34
CA HIS A 120 7.14 2.51 -0.04
C HIS A 120 8.42 3.36 -0.15
N SER A 121 9.56 2.70 -0.37
CA SER A 121 10.90 3.33 -0.45
C SER A 121 10.93 4.60 -1.29
N ALA A 122 10.42 4.57 -2.53
CA ALA A 122 10.46 5.75 -3.40
C ALA A 122 9.65 6.94 -2.84
N ILE A 123 8.53 6.67 -2.15
CA ILE A 123 7.67 7.70 -1.58
C ILE A 123 8.36 8.28 -0.35
N GLN A 124 8.91 7.44 0.54
CA GLN A 124 9.66 7.87 1.71
C GLN A 124 10.87 8.76 1.38
N GLN A 125 11.56 8.46 0.27
CA GLN A 125 12.73 9.21 -0.19
C GLN A 125 12.36 10.47 -0.97
N SER A 126 11.06 10.71 -1.17
CA SER A 126 10.55 11.87 -1.89
C SER A 126 9.84 12.85 -0.95
N ASN A 127 9.57 14.04 -1.45
CA ASN A 127 8.70 15.02 -0.78
C ASN A 127 7.25 14.93 -1.28
N MET A 128 6.84 13.78 -1.84
CA MET A 128 5.49 13.63 -2.36
C MET A 128 4.46 13.66 -1.23
N GLN A 129 3.36 14.38 -1.46
CA GLN A 129 2.22 14.38 -0.55
C GLN A 129 1.23 13.31 -0.97
N VAL A 130 0.95 12.35 -0.08
CA VAL A 130 -0.05 11.31 -0.35
C VAL A 130 -1.41 11.80 0.16
N ILE A 131 -2.43 11.73 -0.68
CA ILE A 131 -3.81 12.10 -0.31
C ILE A 131 -4.78 11.00 -0.75
N GLY A 132 -5.79 10.72 0.07
CA GLY A 132 -6.82 9.73 -0.25
C GLY A 132 -8.11 10.37 -0.69
N VAL A 133 -8.72 9.81 -1.74
CA VAL A 133 -10.01 10.25 -2.25
C VAL A 133 -10.92 9.05 -2.48
N LEU A 134 -12.07 9.06 -1.82
CA LEU A 134 -13.20 8.21 -2.17
C LEU A 134 -13.99 8.92 -3.27
N LEU A 135 -13.95 8.39 -4.49
CA LEU A 135 -14.51 9.01 -5.68
C LEU A 135 -15.90 8.45 -5.98
N LEU A 136 -16.93 9.27 -5.80
CA LEU A 136 -18.31 8.94 -6.16
C LEU A 136 -18.51 9.08 -7.67
N THR A 137 -18.51 7.96 -8.39
CA THR A 137 -18.56 7.93 -9.87
C THR A 137 -19.94 8.22 -10.44
N ASN A 138 -21.00 7.91 -9.67
CA ASN A 138 -22.40 8.06 -10.08
C ASN A 138 -23.10 9.31 -9.52
N TYR A 139 -22.37 10.24 -8.92
CA TYR A 139 -22.92 11.48 -8.40
C TYR A 139 -22.41 12.69 -9.19
N VAL A 140 -23.34 13.55 -9.61
CA VAL A 140 -23.06 14.76 -10.41
C VAL A 140 -23.09 15.98 -9.50
N GLY A 141 -22.16 16.92 -9.72
CA GLY A 141 -22.09 18.20 -9.01
C GLY A 141 -20.77 18.38 -8.29
N GLU A 142 -20.40 19.64 -8.04
CA GLU A 142 -19.14 20.00 -7.37
C GLU A 142 -19.26 19.79 -5.85
N ARG A 143 -18.90 18.60 -5.39
CA ARG A 143 -18.88 18.28 -3.96
C ARG A 143 -17.61 17.53 -3.60
N TRP A 144 -16.88 18.08 -2.64
CA TRP A 144 -15.83 17.36 -1.93
C TRP A 144 -15.91 17.72 -0.45
N VAL A 145 -15.67 16.73 0.41
CA VAL A 145 -15.72 16.87 1.87
C VAL A 145 -14.54 16.11 2.46
N PHE A 146 -13.66 16.83 3.16
CA PHE A 146 -12.57 16.22 3.90
C PHE A 146 -13.07 15.61 5.21
N GLN A 147 -12.93 14.29 5.35
CA GLN A 147 -13.25 13.58 6.58
C GLN A 147 -12.02 13.52 7.47
N LYS A 148 -11.98 14.43 8.46
CA LYS A 148 -10.82 14.62 9.34
C LYS A 148 -10.40 13.35 10.09
N ASP A 149 -11.37 12.56 10.54
CA ASP A 149 -11.11 11.36 11.36
C ASP A 149 -10.33 10.28 10.59
N TYR A 150 -10.43 10.27 9.26
CA TYR A 150 -9.77 9.28 8.40
C TYR A 150 -8.67 9.88 7.54
N GLN A 151 -8.58 11.21 7.49
CA GLN A 151 -7.73 11.97 6.56
C GLN A 151 -7.98 11.65 5.08
N VAL A 152 -9.24 11.37 4.74
CA VAL A 152 -9.67 11.00 3.38
C VAL A 152 -10.72 11.99 2.89
N THR A 153 -10.65 12.36 1.63
CA THR A 153 -11.64 13.24 0.99
C THR A 153 -12.72 12.40 0.30
N LEU A 154 -13.99 12.61 0.63
CA LEU A 154 -15.07 12.13 -0.21
C LEU A 154 -15.28 13.15 -1.33
N SER A 155 -15.22 12.73 -2.59
CA SER A 155 -15.33 13.64 -3.73
C SER A 155 -16.20 13.06 -4.82
N THR A 156 -16.90 13.93 -5.54
CA THR A 156 -17.47 13.63 -6.86
C THR A 156 -16.40 13.78 -7.93
N VAL A 157 -16.72 13.43 -9.18
CA VAL A 157 -15.82 13.66 -10.33
C VAL A 157 -15.52 15.15 -10.52
N ASP A 158 -16.54 16.00 -10.45
CA ASP A 158 -16.36 17.46 -10.56
C ASP A 158 -15.59 18.02 -9.36
N GLY A 159 -15.79 17.45 -8.16
CA GLY A 159 -14.98 17.77 -6.98
C GLY A 159 -13.51 17.40 -7.15
N LEU A 160 -13.22 16.26 -7.80
CA LEU A 160 -11.85 15.82 -8.08
C LEU A 160 -11.17 16.75 -9.09
N GLU A 161 -11.92 17.24 -10.08
CA GLU A 161 -11.44 18.30 -10.99
C GLU A 161 -10.98 19.54 -10.21
N CYS A 162 -11.78 20.00 -9.24
CA CYS A 162 -11.42 21.13 -8.37
C CYS A 162 -10.19 20.84 -7.51
N ILE A 163 -10.03 19.62 -6.99
CA ILE A 163 -8.84 19.19 -6.23
C ILE A 163 -7.60 19.24 -7.14
N ILE A 164 -7.68 18.68 -8.35
CA ILE A 164 -6.58 18.69 -9.33
C ILE A 164 -6.21 20.12 -9.70
N LYS A 165 -7.18 20.98 -10.03
CA LYS A 165 -6.93 22.40 -10.33
C LYS A 165 -6.25 23.12 -9.16
N ARG A 166 -6.65 22.82 -7.92
CA ARG A 166 -6.02 23.40 -6.72
C ARG A 166 -4.58 22.93 -6.54
N ILE A 167 -4.27 21.67 -6.87
CA ILE A 167 -2.92 21.12 -6.86
C ILE A 167 -2.05 21.80 -7.93
N LEU A 168 -2.58 21.95 -9.15
CA LEU A 168 -1.87 22.60 -10.26
C LEU A 168 -1.60 24.10 -10.03
N ASN A 169 -2.43 24.78 -9.23
CA ASN A 169 -2.22 26.18 -8.85
C ASN A 169 -1.12 26.38 -7.79
N LYS A 170 -0.56 25.31 -7.21
CA LYS A 170 0.59 25.40 -6.29
C LYS A 170 1.90 25.44 -7.06
N THR A 171 2.96 25.91 -6.39
CA THR A 171 4.32 25.84 -6.93
C THR A 171 4.63 24.43 -7.40
N GLU A 172 5.24 24.32 -8.58
CA GLU A 172 5.61 23.05 -9.16
C GLU A 172 6.62 22.32 -8.27
N VAL A 173 6.32 21.08 -7.92
CA VAL A 173 7.19 20.21 -7.11
C VAL A 173 7.59 19.01 -7.97
N PRO A 174 8.85 18.54 -7.88
CA PRO A 174 9.27 17.33 -8.58
C PRO A 174 8.34 16.15 -8.27
N THR A 175 7.69 15.62 -9.30
CA THR A 175 6.86 14.42 -9.21
C THR A 175 7.74 13.20 -9.47
N LEU A 176 7.55 12.12 -8.71
CA LEU A 176 8.21 10.85 -9.04
C LEU A 176 7.72 10.34 -10.40
N THR A 177 8.61 9.73 -11.17
CA THR A 177 8.23 9.06 -12.42
C THR A 177 7.51 7.75 -12.11
N LEU A 178 6.75 7.25 -13.08
CA LEU A 178 6.06 5.95 -12.96
C LEU A 178 7.03 4.82 -12.62
N GLU A 179 8.21 4.81 -13.25
CA GLU A 179 9.23 3.77 -13.04
C GLU A 179 9.68 3.76 -11.57
N LYS A 180 9.88 4.93 -10.96
CA LYS A 180 10.27 5.01 -9.55
C LYS A 180 9.20 4.48 -8.60
N ILE A 181 7.91 4.68 -8.91
CA ILE A 181 6.83 4.09 -8.11
C ILE A 181 6.77 2.58 -8.32
N ILE A 182 6.86 2.12 -9.57
CA ILE A 182 6.75 0.70 -9.92
C ILE A 182 7.91 -0.12 -9.31
N ASP A 183 9.14 0.41 -9.38
CA ASP A 183 10.36 -0.24 -8.90
C ASP A 183 10.58 -0.08 -7.38
N GLY A 184 9.68 0.64 -6.71
CA GLY A 184 9.73 0.81 -5.26
C GLY A 184 9.63 -0.52 -4.52
N ILE A 185 10.47 -0.66 -3.49
CA ILE A 185 10.49 -1.81 -2.59
C ILE A 185 9.88 -1.47 -1.23
N TYR A 186 9.50 -2.52 -0.49
CA TYR A 186 9.00 -2.42 0.87
C TYR A 186 10.14 -2.03 1.81
N GLU A 187 10.02 -0.88 2.44
CA GLU A 187 11.00 -0.29 3.35
C GLU A 187 10.30 0.18 4.64
N PRO A 188 10.31 -0.63 5.73
CA PRO A 188 9.67 -0.21 6.97
C PRO A 188 10.36 1.03 7.54
N SER A 189 9.59 2.09 7.80
CA SER A 189 10.14 3.35 8.33
C SER A 189 10.99 3.08 9.58
N PRO A 190 12.21 3.67 9.67
CA PRO A 190 13.06 3.61 10.86
C PRO A 190 12.31 3.99 12.14
N SER A 191 11.40 4.97 12.07
CA SER A 191 10.60 5.41 13.21
C SER A 191 9.62 4.36 13.75
N MET A 192 9.12 3.45 12.91
CA MET A 192 8.27 2.34 13.38
C MET A 192 9.10 1.21 13.97
N LEU A 193 10.27 0.94 13.39
CA LEU A 193 11.25 0.05 14.00
C LEU A 193 11.67 0.59 15.36
N GLU A 194 11.95 1.88 15.47
CA GLU A 194 12.28 2.57 16.73
C GLU A 194 11.11 2.62 17.70
N ALA A 195 9.88 2.85 17.25
CA ALA A 195 8.70 2.80 18.11
C ALA A 195 8.45 1.38 18.63
N ALA A 196 8.56 0.36 17.78
CA ALA A 196 8.50 -1.04 18.20
C ALA A 196 9.61 -1.36 19.22
N ARG A 197 10.84 -0.90 18.96
CA ARG A 197 11.98 -1.01 19.90
C ARG A 197 11.69 -0.27 21.22
N SER A 198 11.15 0.94 21.17
CA SER A 198 10.86 1.74 22.36
C SER A 198 9.73 1.16 23.19
N ILE A 199 8.70 0.59 22.58
CA ILE A 199 7.63 -0.14 23.28
C ILE A 199 8.21 -1.38 23.97
N LEU A 200 9.04 -2.16 23.25
CA LEU A 200 9.73 -3.33 23.81
C LEU A 200 10.69 -2.97 24.95
N ASN A 201 11.31 -1.79 24.90
CA ASN A 201 12.28 -1.34 25.91
C ASN A 201 11.62 -0.63 27.12
N ASN A 202 10.46 0.02 26.96
CA ASN A 202 9.84 0.84 28.00
C ASN A 202 8.65 0.17 28.71
N GLU A 203 8.05 -0.87 28.14
CA GLU A 203 7.15 -1.73 28.92
C GLU A 203 7.95 -2.88 29.53
N PRO A 204 7.85 -3.14 30.84
CA PRO A 204 8.28 -4.43 31.36
C PRO A 204 7.44 -5.46 30.62
N LEU A 205 8.06 -6.16 29.68
CA LEU A 205 7.47 -7.34 29.04
C LEU A 205 6.82 -8.14 30.17
N PRO A 206 5.50 -8.38 30.13
CA PRO A 206 4.79 -8.96 31.27
C PRO A 206 5.54 -10.21 31.66
N ASP A 207 6.15 -10.23 32.86
CA ASP A 207 7.10 -11.25 33.32
C ASP A 207 6.77 -12.56 32.64
N ILE A 208 7.44 -12.86 31.53
CA ILE A 208 7.14 -14.05 30.77
C ILE A 208 7.82 -15.12 31.59
N LYS A 209 7.10 -15.60 32.61
CA LYS A 209 7.46 -16.67 33.57
C LYS A 209 7.86 -17.99 32.89
N ALA A 210 8.02 -17.98 31.56
CA ALA A 210 8.43 -19.09 30.71
C ALA A 210 9.87 -18.97 30.16
N VAL A 211 10.61 -17.88 30.39
CA VAL A 211 12.05 -17.82 30.06
C VAL A 211 12.92 -18.44 31.17
N SER A 212 12.32 -18.75 32.33
CA SER A 212 12.99 -19.43 33.44
C SER A 212 13.20 -20.94 33.23
N SER A 213 12.74 -21.52 32.11
CA SER A 213 12.93 -22.94 31.76
C SER A 213 14.06 -23.15 30.73
N SER A 214 15.28 -23.13 31.24
CA SER A 214 16.49 -23.94 30.94
C SER A 214 17.11 -24.14 29.53
N ASN A 215 16.67 -23.56 28.41
CA ASN A 215 17.52 -23.57 27.18
C ASN A 215 17.37 -22.37 26.22
N PHE A 216 16.55 -21.38 26.59
CA PHE A 216 16.32 -20.20 25.74
C PHE A 216 17.61 -19.46 25.31
N PRO A 217 18.59 -19.21 26.21
CA PRO A 217 19.84 -18.53 25.81
C PRO A 217 20.65 -19.32 24.76
N GLU A 218 20.64 -20.65 24.84
CA GLU A 218 21.36 -21.53 23.90
C GLU A 218 20.71 -21.51 22.52
N VAL A 219 19.38 -21.54 22.47
CA VAL A 219 18.61 -21.42 21.22
C VAL A 219 18.90 -20.05 20.58
N GLN A 220 18.84 -18.97 21.36
CA GLN A 220 19.16 -17.62 20.86
C GLN A 220 20.57 -17.54 20.28
N GLN A 221 21.57 -18.09 20.99
CA GLN A 221 22.95 -18.09 20.52
C GLN A 221 23.13 -18.93 19.25
N THR A 222 22.43 -20.07 19.15
CA THR A 222 22.46 -20.93 17.96
C THR A 222 21.88 -20.22 16.74
N VAL A 223 20.72 -19.57 16.90
CA VAL A 223 20.10 -18.78 15.82
C VAL A 223 21.04 -17.67 15.36
N ARG A 224 21.71 -16.99 16.31
CA ARG A 224 22.70 -15.95 16.00
C ARG A 224 23.86 -16.49 15.16
N ALA A 225 24.45 -17.61 15.58
CA ALA A 225 25.56 -18.24 14.85
C ALA A 225 25.17 -18.60 13.40
N ILE A 226 23.96 -19.13 13.19
CA ILE A 226 23.46 -19.47 11.84
C ILE A 226 23.28 -18.21 10.99
N ILE A 227 22.79 -17.11 11.57
CA ILE A 227 22.63 -15.82 10.86
C ILE A 227 24.00 -15.26 10.47
N GLU A 228 24.95 -15.26 11.40
CA GLU A 228 26.32 -14.78 11.14
C GLU A 228 26.97 -15.62 10.04
N GLU A 229 26.87 -16.95 10.09
CA GLU A 229 27.38 -17.84 9.04
C GLU A 229 26.75 -17.54 7.67
N ALA A 230 25.43 -17.38 7.61
CA ALA A 230 24.72 -17.05 6.37
C ALA A 230 25.17 -15.72 5.77
N GLN A 231 25.43 -14.71 6.62
CA GLN A 231 25.96 -13.42 6.19
C GLN A 231 27.39 -13.52 5.66
N HIS A 232 28.26 -14.29 6.32
CA HIS A 232 29.67 -14.45 5.91
C HIS A 232 29.80 -15.27 4.63
N THR A 233 28.96 -16.29 4.45
CA THR A 233 29.00 -17.21 3.31
C THR A 233 28.10 -16.77 2.15
N ASN A 234 27.30 -15.73 2.35
CA ASN A 234 26.31 -15.22 1.40
C ASN A 234 25.30 -16.31 0.96
N THR A 235 24.84 -17.11 1.91
CA THR A 235 23.86 -18.19 1.72
C THR A 235 22.51 -17.85 2.36
N HIS A 236 21.46 -18.58 1.98
CA HIS A 236 20.11 -18.40 2.51
C HIS A 236 19.73 -19.59 3.39
N HIS A 237 19.47 -19.34 4.67
CA HIS A 237 19.14 -20.38 5.65
C HIS A 237 17.68 -20.23 6.15
N LEU A 238 16.94 -21.34 6.22
CA LEU A 238 15.62 -21.42 6.86
C LEU A 238 15.78 -22.03 8.26
N ILE A 239 15.43 -21.27 9.30
CA ILE A 239 15.48 -21.71 10.68
C ILE A 239 14.06 -21.99 11.17
N LEU A 240 13.78 -23.25 11.52
CA LEU A 240 12.51 -23.67 12.09
C LEU A 240 12.66 -23.85 13.60
N VAL A 241 12.01 -22.98 14.38
CA VAL A 241 12.03 -23.06 15.85
C VAL A 241 10.75 -23.72 16.34
N SER A 242 10.88 -24.89 16.97
CA SER A 242 9.78 -25.61 17.61
C SER A 242 9.83 -25.45 19.13
N GLY A 243 8.68 -25.46 19.77
CA GLY A 243 8.54 -25.38 21.22
C GLY A 243 7.08 -25.38 21.65
N GLU A 244 6.81 -25.77 22.89
CA GLU A 244 5.45 -25.79 23.45
C GLU A 244 4.77 -24.40 23.40
N PRO A 245 3.43 -24.33 23.46
CA PRO A 245 2.73 -23.07 23.68
C PRO A 245 3.28 -22.36 24.92
N GLY A 246 3.65 -21.09 24.78
CA GLY A 246 4.27 -20.32 25.87
C GLY A 246 5.79 -20.45 25.99
N ALA A 247 6.48 -21.32 25.22
CA ALA A 247 7.94 -21.50 25.27
C ALA A 247 8.78 -20.28 24.79
N GLY A 248 8.18 -19.10 24.60
CA GLY A 248 8.91 -17.90 24.23
C GLY A 248 9.32 -17.78 22.76
N LYS A 249 8.73 -18.57 21.83
CA LYS A 249 9.02 -18.48 20.38
C LYS A 249 8.86 -17.06 19.80
N THR A 250 7.76 -16.40 20.19
CA THR A 250 7.47 -15.01 19.81
C THR A 250 8.55 -14.06 20.34
N TYR A 251 8.95 -14.26 21.59
CA TYR A 251 9.99 -13.46 22.24
C TYR A 251 11.36 -13.67 21.56
N LEU A 252 11.72 -14.92 21.23
CA LEU A 252 12.92 -15.22 20.45
C LEU A 252 12.95 -14.47 19.12
N GLY A 253 11.85 -14.53 18.35
CA GLY A 253 11.77 -13.83 17.07
C GLY A 253 11.88 -12.31 17.20
N LEU A 254 11.27 -11.73 18.23
CA LEU A 254 11.37 -10.30 18.54
C LEU A 254 12.80 -9.91 18.95
N THR A 255 13.45 -10.68 19.82
CA THR A 255 14.82 -10.40 20.28
C THR A 255 15.82 -10.45 19.13
N ILE A 256 15.73 -11.47 18.27
CA ILE A 256 16.59 -11.57 17.08
C ILE A 256 16.32 -10.43 16.11
N ALA A 257 15.05 -10.06 15.87
CA ALA A 257 14.72 -8.94 15.02
C ALA A 257 15.18 -7.59 15.59
N HIS A 258 15.19 -7.46 16.92
CA HIS A 258 15.68 -6.27 17.62
C HIS A 258 17.18 -6.07 17.43
N GLU A 259 17.98 -7.13 17.58
CA GLU A 259 19.45 -7.08 17.51
C GLU A 259 19.99 -6.86 16.09
N MET A 260 19.23 -7.24 15.05
CA MET A 260 19.69 -7.24 13.66
C MET A 260 19.22 -5.99 12.90
N LYS A 261 20.16 -5.24 12.30
CA LYS A 261 19.88 -3.95 11.62
C LYS A 261 18.88 -4.04 10.45
N ASN A 262 18.82 -5.17 9.75
CA ASN A 262 17.98 -5.37 8.56
C ASN A 262 16.95 -6.50 8.73
N ALA A 263 16.58 -6.82 9.97
CA ALA A 263 15.58 -7.85 10.23
C ALA A 263 14.16 -7.32 10.04
N VAL A 264 13.31 -8.13 9.42
CA VAL A 264 11.87 -7.89 9.36
C VAL A 264 11.16 -8.94 10.19
N TYR A 265 10.47 -8.49 11.24
CA TYR A 265 9.62 -9.35 12.04
C TYR A 265 8.21 -9.39 11.46
N LEU A 266 7.70 -10.59 11.22
CA LEU A 266 6.32 -10.82 10.80
C LEU A 266 5.64 -11.68 11.88
N SER A 267 4.49 -11.23 12.36
CA SER A 267 3.66 -11.96 13.31
C SER A 267 2.25 -12.10 12.75
N GLY A 268 1.69 -13.30 12.86
CA GLY A 268 0.33 -13.60 12.51
C GLY A 268 -0.12 -14.84 13.27
N ASN A 269 -1.30 -14.77 13.89
CA ASN A 269 -1.99 -15.94 14.41
C ASN A 269 -3.02 -16.36 13.36
N GLY A 270 -2.63 -17.24 12.46
CA GLY A 270 -3.50 -17.85 11.46
C GLY A 270 -2.71 -18.84 10.58
N PRO A 271 -3.35 -19.92 10.09
CA PRO A 271 -2.70 -20.97 9.31
C PRO A 271 -2.14 -20.48 7.98
#